data_AF-A0A1R3WLC5-F1
#
_entry.id   AF-A0A1R3WLC5-F1
#
_cell.length_a   1.000
_cell.length_b   1.000
_cell.length_c   1.000
_cell.angle_alpha   90.00
_cell.angle_beta   90.00
_cell.angle_gamma   90.00
#
_symmetry.space_group_name_H-M   'P 1'
#
loop_
_entity.id
_entity.type
_entity.pdbx_description
1 polymer ?
#
loop_
_entity_poly.entity_id
_entity_poly.type
_entity_poly.pdbx_seq_one_letter_code
_entity_poly.pdbx_strand_id
1 'polypeptide(L)'
;MPAFKPAFFALFLLAACDQTAAIAPQPDLPADDPRQAELLAAECTIYFAAVVKLEAEGRAPSGNPSRGCPAEAAGIAADINPMVSVPSVTPGYPQTLYNRMLARGIPADLADDIAKSKAFWDLVAKRDSLLAGF
;
A
#
# COMPACT_ATOMS: atom_id res chain seq x y z
N MET A 1 -26.02 30.34 45.40
CA MET A 1 -24.66 29.78 45.27
C MET A 1 -24.52 29.21 43.87
N PRO A 2 -23.45 29.53 43.12
CA PRO A 2 -23.44 29.43 41.66
C PRO A 2 -23.06 28.06 41.09
N ALA A 3 -23.62 27.82 39.89
CA ALA A 3 -23.31 26.90 38.80
C ALA A 3 -22.06 26.01 38.88
N PHE A 4 -22.27 24.68 38.89
CA PHE A 4 -21.29 23.70 38.44
C PHE A 4 -21.36 23.59 36.90
N LYS A 5 -20.29 24.00 36.22
CA LYS A 5 -20.05 23.75 34.79
C LYS A 5 -19.27 22.44 34.62
N PRO A 6 -19.77 21.44 33.90
CA PRO A 6 -18.92 20.42 33.30
C PRO A 6 -18.52 20.89 31.90
N ALA A 7 -17.54 21.79 31.83
CA ALA A 7 -16.68 21.89 30.66
C ALA A 7 -15.48 20.97 30.92
N PHE A 8 -14.94 20.32 29.89
CA PHE A 8 -13.84 19.34 29.91
C PHE A 8 -14.23 17.86 30.06
N PHE A 9 -15.08 17.36 29.17
CA PHE A 9 -14.90 15.98 28.69
C PHE A 9 -15.21 15.95 27.19
N ALA A 10 -14.41 15.18 26.44
CA ALA A 10 -14.50 14.91 25.00
C ALA A 10 -13.73 15.84 24.04
N LEU A 11 -12.42 16.01 24.23
CA LEU A 11 -11.52 16.58 23.21
C LEU A 11 -10.21 15.79 23.03
N PHE A 12 -10.23 14.47 23.26
CA PHE A 12 -9.01 13.63 23.21
C PHE A 12 -9.14 12.31 22.45
N LEU A 13 -10.08 12.15 21.50
CA LEU A 13 -10.32 10.85 20.86
C LEU A 13 -10.28 10.77 19.33
N LEU A 14 -9.77 11.76 18.60
CA LEU A 14 -9.64 11.64 17.13
C LEU A 14 -8.32 12.23 16.58
N ALA A 15 -7.22 11.97 17.28
CA ALA A 15 -5.90 11.98 16.67
C ALA A 15 -5.32 10.56 16.79
N ALA A 16 -6.00 9.58 16.16
CA ALA A 16 -5.29 8.41 15.69
C ALA A 16 -4.27 8.97 14.70
N CYS A 17 -3.04 9.20 15.19
CA CYS A 17 -1.93 9.56 14.34
C CYS A 17 -1.92 8.55 13.22
N ASP A 18 -2.11 9.05 12.00
CA ASP A 18 -1.92 8.30 10.77
C ASP A 18 -0.44 7.85 10.81
N GLN A 19 -0.16 6.69 11.40
CA GLN A 19 1.18 6.17 11.69
C GLN A 19 1.74 5.36 10.52
N THR A 20 1.03 5.33 9.38
CA THR A 20 1.47 4.62 8.20
C THR A 20 2.81 5.17 7.73
N ALA A 21 3.87 4.38 7.81
CA ALA A 21 5.20 4.78 7.36
C ALA A 21 5.17 5.13 5.86
N ALA A 22 6.10 5.97 5.38
CA ALA A 22 6.29 6.14 3.94
C ALA A 22 6.70 4.81 3.28
N ILE A 23 6.46 4.66 1.98
CA ILE A 23 6.91 3.47 1.24
C ILE A 23 8.44 3.51 1.22
N ALA A 24 9.07 2.48 1.78
CA ALA A 24 10.53 2.38 1.80
C ALA A 24 11.08 2.28 0.37
N PRO A 25 12.20 2.97 0.06
CA PRO A 25 12.85 2.87 -1.24
C PRO A 25 13.32 1.44 -1.50
N GLN A 26 13.47 1.08 -2.78
CA GLN A 26 14.02 -0.22 -3.17
C GLN A 26 15.48 -0.30 -2.75
N PRO A 27 15.90 -1.38 -2.06
CA PRO A 27 17.24 -1.47 -1.48
C PRO A 27 18.35 -1.55 -2.54
N ASP A 28 18.02 -2.02 -3.74
CA ASP A 28 18.99 -2.32 -4.80
C ASP A 28 19.12 -1.18 -5.84
N LEU A 29 18.46 -0.04 -5.62
CA LEU A 29 18.57 1.16 -6.44
C LEU A 29 19.02 2.36 -5.59
N PRO A 30 19.88 3.25 -6.12
CA PRO A 30 20.19 4.52 -5.46
C PRO A 30 18.92 5.31 -5.13
N ALA A 31 18.90 6.01 -4.00
CA ALA A 31 17.70 6.73 -3.53
C ALA A 31 17.20 7.80 -4.52
N ASP A 32 18.13 8.45 -5.22
CA ASP A 32 17.82 9.51 -6.21
C ASP A 32 17.67 8.97 -7.65
N ASP A 33 17.63 7.64 -7.82
CA ASP A 33 17.46 7.02 -9.13
C ASP A 33 16.02 7.22 -9.64
N PRO A 34 15.80 7.75 -10.86
CA PRO A 34 14.44 7.92 -11.40
C PRO A 34 13.65 6.61 -11.45
N ARG A 35 14.32 5.46 -11.53
CA ARG A 35 13.71 4.13 -11.46
C ARG A 35 13.04 3.84 -10.11
N GLN A 36 13.49 4.49 -9.02
CA GLN A 36 12.78 4.42 -7.73
C GLN A 36 11.40 5.05 -7.81
N ALA A 37 11.30 6.24 -8.41
CA ALA A 37 10.03 6.94 -8.55
C ALA A 37 9.05 6.14 -9.42
N GLU A 38 9.56 5.46 -10.45
CA GLU A 38 8.76 4.58 -11.29
C GLU A 38 8.22 3.35 -10.57
N LEU A 39 9.02 2.72 -9.71
CA LEU A 39 8.60 1.55 -8.92
C LEU A 39 7.64 1.97 -7.82
N LEU A 40 7.89 3.12 -7.18
CA LEU A 40 7.00 3.71 -6.20
C LEU A 40 5.63 4.04 -6.80
N ALA A 41 5.61 4.68 -7.97
CA ALA A 41 4.36 5.01 -8.67
C ALA A 41 3.56 3.74 -9.00
N ALA A 42 4.22 2.69 -9.50
CA ALA A 42 3.58 1.41 -9.79
C ALA A 42 3.08 0.68 -8.53
N GLU A 43 3.80 0.76 -7.41
CA GLU A 43 3.34 0.23 -6.12
C GLU A 43 2.11 1.00 -5.60
N CYS A 44 2.08 2.32 -5.81
CA CYS A 44 0.97 3.16 -5.40
C CYS A 44 -0.35 2.88 -6.14
N THR A 45 -0.31 2.47 -7.41
CA THR A 45 -1.54 2.08 -8.12
C THR A 45 -2.19 0.85 -7.47
N ILE A 46 -1.38 -0.10 -6.99
CA ILE A 46 -1.86 -1.27 -6.22
C ILE A 46 -2.51 -0.81 -4.91
N TYR A 47 -1.90 0.13 -4.19
CA TYR A 47 -2.47 0.65 -2.94
C TYR A 47 -3.80 1.37 -3.14
N PHE A 48 -3.93 2.20 -4.17
CA PHE A 48 -5.21 2.84 -4.48
C PHE A 48 -6.27 1.81 -4.88
N ALA A 49 -5.93 0.83 -5.71
CA ALA A 49 -6.85 -0.25 -6.07
C ALA A 49 -7.30 -1.05 -4.84
N ALA A 50 -6.40 -1.32 -3.90
CA ALA A 50 -6.72 -2.01 -2.66
C ALA A 50 -7.70 -1.21 -1.79
N VAL A 51 -7.49 0.10 -1.66
CA VAL A 51 -8.43 0.99 -0.94
C VAL A 51 -9.81 0.97 -1.61
N VAL A 52 -9.87 1.12 -2.94
CA VAL A 52 -11.15 1.07 -3.68
C VAL A 52 -11.87 -0.26 -3.49
N LYS A 53 -11.14 -1.39 -3.53
CA LYS A 53 -11.74 -2.71 -3.31
C LYS A 53 -12.28 -2.86 -1.88
N LEU A 54 -11.53 -2.40 -0.87
CA LEU A 54 -12.00 -2.42 0.52
C LEU A 54 -13.27 -1.56 0.70
N GLU A 55 -13.28 -0.35 0.14
CA GLU A 55 -14.45 0.53 0.18
C GLU A 55 -15.67 -0.11 -0.48
N ALA A 56 -15.50 -0.76 -1.64
CA ALA A 56 -16.56 -1.48 -2.33
C ALA A 56 -17.10 -2.68 -1.52
N GLU A 57 -16.25 -3.31 -0.69
CA GLU A 57 -16.61 -4.38 0.23
C GLU A 57 -17.18 -3.86 1.58
N GLY A 58 -17.27 -2.54 1.77
CA GLY A 58 -17.69 -1.94 3.05
C GLY A 58 -16.68 -2.13 4.18
N ARG A 59 -15.41 -2.35 3.84
CA ARG A 59 -14.29 -2.58 4.74
C ARG A 59 -13.37 -1.36 4.74
N ALA A 60 -12.58 -1.21 5.79
CA ALA A 60 -11.54 -0.19 5.87
C ALA A 60 -10.18 -0.84 6.13
N PRO A 61 -9.08 -0.29 5.57
CA PRO A 61 -7.74 -0.66 5.99
C PRO A 61 -7.51 -0.27 7.45
N SER A 62 -6.61 -0.98 8.15
CA SER A 62 -6.20 -0.62 9.52
C SER A 62 -5.22 0.56 9.58
N GLY A 63 -4.79 1.06 8.41
CA GLY A 63 -3.90 2.20 8.24
C GLY A 63 -4.27 2.99 6.98
N ASN A 64 -3.30 3.67 6.39
CA ASN A 64 -3.48 4.47 5.17
C ASN A 64 -2.57 3.95 4.04
N PRO A 65 -3.02 2.94 3.28
CA PRO A 65 -2.23 2.33 2.21
C PRO A 65 -1.70 3.32 1.18
N SER A 66 -2.43 4.38 0.88
CA SER A 66 -2.05 5.39 -0.13
C SER A 66 -1.25 6.57 0.42
N ARG A 67 -0.91 6.59 1.72
CA ARG A 67 -0.14 7.71 2.30
C ARG A 67 1.22 7.92 1.61
N GLY A 68 1.45 9.12 1.10
CA GLY A 68 2.70 9.47 0.40
C GLY A 68 2.74 9.00 -1.05
N CYS A 69 1.64 8.43 -1.57
CA CYS A 69 1.49 8.17 -2.99
C CYS A 69 1.13 9.44 -3.77
N PRO A 70 1.65 9.59 -5.00
CA PRO A 70 1.23 10.66 -5.89
C PRO A 70 -0.25 10.50 -6.28
N ALA A 71 -0.97 11.61 -6.43
CA ALA A 71 -2.40 11.59 -6.74
C ALA A 71 -2.69 10.99 -8.12
N GLU A 72 -1.76 11.12 -9.05
CA GLU A 72 -1.83 10.59 -10.41
C GLU A 72 -1.95 9.06 -10.42
N ALA A 73 -1.35 8.37 -9.43
CA ALA A 73 -1.44 6.92 -9.31
C ALA A 73 -2.86 6.42 -8.99
N ALA A 74 -3.74 7.27 -8.43
CA ALA A 74 -5.13 6.92 -8.17
C ALA A 74 -5.96 6.81 -9.47
N GLY A 75 -5.52 7.47 -10.55
CA GLY A 75 -6.18 7.43 -11.85
C GLY A 75 -5.76 6.24 -12.73
N ILE A 76 -4.78 5.45 -12.30
CA ILE A 76 -4.23 4.32 -13.06
C ILE A 76 -4.83 3.02 -12.50
N ALA A 77 -5.56 2.29 -13.33
CA ALA A 77 -6.13 1.01 -12.95
C ALA A 77 -5.03 -0.04 -12.74
N ALA A 78 -5.02 -0.68 -11.57
CA ALA A 78 -4.22 -1.86 -11.27
C ALA A 78 -5.14 -3.07 -11.13
N ASP A 79 -4.89 -4.14 -11.90
CA ASP A 79 -5.63 -5.38 -11.76
C ASP A 79 -5.13 -6.18 -10.56
N ILE A 80 -5.81 -5.98 -9.43
CA ILE A 80 -5.54 -6.64 -8.15
C ILE A 80 -6.38 -7.91 -7.94
N ASN A 81 -7.08 -8.39 -8.96
CA ASN A 81 -7.86 -9.62 -8.84
C ASN A 81 -6.93 -10.84 -8.91
N PRO A 82 -7.19 -11.88 -8.10
CA PRO A 82 -6.37 -13.08 -8.09
C PRO A 82 -6.47 -13.82 -9.43
N MET A 83 -5.34 -14.21 -9.99
CA MET A 83 -5.24 -15.00 -11.21
C MET A 83 -5.36 -16.50 -10.91
N VAL A 84 -5.83 -17.28 -11.89
CA VAL A 84 -5.88 -18.76 -11.80
C VAL A 84 -4.50 -19.31 -12.16
N SER A 85 -3.72 -19.74 -11.15
CA SER A 85 -2.35 -20.30 -11.26
C SER A 85 -1.23 -19.25 -11.30
N VAL A 86 -0.87 -18.76 -10.13
CA VAL A 86 0.20 -17.77 -9.93
C VAL A 86 1.35 -18.36 -9.13
N PRO A 87 2.58 -17.86 -9.31
CA PRO A 87 3.71 -18.28 -8.49
C PRO A 87 3.40 -18.04 -7.02
N SER A 88 3.86 -18.94 -6.15
CA SER A 88 3.86 -18.65 -4.71
C SER A 88 4.78 -17.47 -4.43
N VAL A 89 4.46 -16.67 -3.41
CA VAL A 89 5.36 -15.62 -2.93
C VAL A 89 6.68 -16.28 -2.52
N THR A 90 7.75 -15.93 -3.22
CA THR A 90 9.11 -16.43 -2.95
C THR A 90 9.85 -15.47 -2.02
N PRO A 91 10.86 -15.97 -1.27
CA PRO A 91 11.75 -15.10 -0.50
C PRO A 91 12.38 -14.02 -1.38
N GLY A 92 12.61 -12.84 -0.80
CA GLY A 92 13.15 -11.67 -1.49
C GLY A 92 12.08 -10.60 -1.70
N TYR A 93 12.09 -9.95 -2.86
CA TYR A 93 11.24 -8.79 -3.11
C TYR A 93 9.74 -9.06 -3.11
N PRO A 94 9.22 -10.18 -3.66
CA PRO A 94 7.80 -10.51 -3.50
C PRO A 94 7.39 -10.53 -2.03
N GLN A 95 8.18 -11.16 -1.16
CA GLN A 95 7.92 -11.17 0.29
C GLN A 95 8.00 -9.77 0.91
N THR A 96 8.98 -8.94 0.51
CA THR A 96 9.08 -7.55 0.98
C THR A 96 7.88 -6.71 0.57
N LEU A 97 7.41 -6.84 -0.68
CA LEU A 97 6.21 -6.16 -1.17
C LEU A 97 4.97 -6.60 -0.40
N TYR A 98 4.79 -7.91 -0.20
CA TYR A 98 3.72 -8.46 0.62
C TYR A 98 3.72 -7.90 2.05
N ASN A 99 4.88 -7.95 2.72
CA ASN A 99 5.01 -7.43 4.09
C ASN A 99 4.73 -5.92 4.16
N ARG A 100 5.09 -5.15 3.13
CA ARG A 100 4.77 -3.71 3.07
C ARG A 100 3.28 -3.46 2.95
N MET A 101 2.54 -4.24 2.16
CA MET A 101 1.07 -4.13 2.10
C MET A 101 0.45 -4.30 3.49
N LEU A 102 0.85 -5.34 4.23
CA LEU A 102 0.38 -5.59 5.59
C LEU A 102 0.74 -4.44 6.55
N ALA A 103 1.99 -3.97 6.50
CA ALA A 103 2.47 -2.89 7.36
C ALA A 103 1.74 -1.55 7.11
N ARG A 104 1.16 -1.38 5.92
CA ARG A 104 0.36 -0.20 5.57
C ARG A 104 -1.13 -0.36 5.87
N GLY A 105 -1.51 -1.49 6.45
CA GLY A 105 -2.86 -1.76 6.93
C GLY A 105 -3.80 -2.40 5.91
N ILE A 106 -3.28 -2.96 4.81
CA ILE A 106 -4.07 -3.86 3.96
C ILE A 106 -4.29 -5.16 4.75
N PRO A 107 -5.53 -5.63 4.91
CA PRO A 107 -5.82 -6.85 5.63
C PRO A 107 -5.26 -8.08 4.89
N ALA A 108 -4.88 -9.11 5.65
CA ALA A 108 -4.09 -10.23 5.14
C ALA A 108 -4.78 -11.01 4.00
N ASP A 109 -6.09 -11.18 4.07
CA ASP A 109 -6.88 -11.84 3.02
C ASP A 109 -6.79 -11.09 1.69
N LEU A 110 -6.88 -9.75 1.72
CA LEU A 110 -6.72 -8.95 0.52
C LEU A 110 -5.27 -8.91 0.04
N ALA A 111 -4.30 -8.86 0.96
CA ALA A 111 -2.89 -8.94 0.60
C ALA A 111 -2.55 -10.28 -0.09
N ASP A 112 -3.16 -11.38 0.36
CA ASP A 112 -3.02 -12.71 -0.25
C ASP A 112 -3.62 -12.77 -1.66
N ASP A 113 -4.75 -12.11 -1.88
CA ASP A 113 -5.37 -11.96 -3.20
C ASP A 113 -4.51 -11.09 -4.12
N ILE A 114 -4.01 -9.96 -3.61
CA ILE A 114 -3.13 -9.07 -4.38
C ILE A 114 -1.83 -9.78 -4.74
N ALA A 115 -1.23 -10.57 -3.84
CA ALA A 115 -0.03 -11.35 -4.13
C ALA A 115 -0.23 -12.39 -5.25
N LYS A 116 -1.49 -12.72 -5.55
CA LYS A 116 -1.93 -13.59 -6.64
C LYS A 116 -2.39 -12.82 -7.89
N SER A 117 -2.30 -11.49 -7.88
CA SER A 117 -2.82 -10.65 -8.95
C SER A 117 -1.78 -10.34 -10.03
N LYS A 118 -2.27 -9.92 -11.19
CA LYS A 118 -1.42 -9.46 -12.28
C LYS A 118 -0.59 -8.24 -11.87
N ALA A 119 -1.20 -7.26 -11.19
CA ALA A 119 -0.50 -6.03 -10.82
C ALA A 119 0.71 -6.28 -9.91
N PHE A 120 0.60 -7.23 -8.98
CA PHE A 120 1.71 -7.59 -8.10
C PHE A 120 2.89 -8.18 -8.88
N TRP A 121 2.64 -9.16 -9.75
CA TRP A 121 3.70 -9.80 -10.53
C TRP A 121 4.27 -8.89 -11.62
N ASP A 122 3.46 -7.99 -12.18
CA ASP A 122 3.95 -6.95 -13.10
C ASP A 122 4.93 -6.00 -12.39
N LEU A 123 4.69 -5.63 -11.13
CA LEU A 123 5.63 -4.81 -10.34
C LEU A 123 6.92 -5.57 -10.01
N VAL A 124 6.82 -6.86 -9.68
CA VAL A 124 8.01 -7.72 -9.49
C VAL A 124 8.83 -7.78 -10.77
N ALA A 125 8.19 -8.06 -11.90
CA ALA A 125 8.85 -8.11 -13.21
C ALA A 125 9.45 -6.76 -13.62
N LYS A 126 8.74 -5.64 -13.38
CA LYS A 126 9.24 -4.30 -13.66
C LYS A 126 10.52 -4.01 -12.88
N ARG A 127 10.55 -4.32 -11.58
CA ARG A 127 11.76 -4.16 -10.76
C ARG A 127 12.92 -4.98 -11.33
N ASP A 128 12.66 -6.25 -11.63
CA ASP A 128 13.70 -7.16 -12.13
C ASP A 128 14.27 -6.69 -13.46
N SER A 129 13.41 -6.20 -14.37
CA SER A 129 13.79 -5.58 -15.64
C SER A 129 14.70 -4.36 -15.42
N LEU A 130 14.29 -3.45 -14.53
CA LEU A 130 15.03 -2.24 -14.22
C LEU A 130 16.41 -2.53 -13.60
N LEU A 131 16.49 -3.54 -12.72
CA LEU A 131 17.76 -3.97 -12.12
C LEU A 131 18.68 -4.66 -13.13
N ALA A 132 18.10 -5.37 -14.11
CA ALA A 132 18.84 -5.98 -15.21
C ALA A 132 19.26 -4.97 -16.31
N GLY A 133 18.75 -3.74 -16.27
CA GLY A 133 19.11 -2.67 -17.19
C GLY A 133 18.35 -2.69 -18.53
N PHE A 134 17.17 -3.33 -18.57
CA PHE A 134 16.26 -3.33 -19.71
C PHE A 134 15.25 -2.17 -19.65
#